data_AF-A0A6I1ZI08-F1
#
_entry.id   AF-A0A6I1ZI08-F1
#
_cell.length_a   1.000
_cell.length_b   1.000
_cell.length_c   1.000
_cell.angle_alpha   90.00
_cell.angle_beta   90.00
_cell.angle_gamma   90.00
#
_symmetry.space_group_name_H-M   'P 1'
#
loop_
_entity.id
_entity.type
_entity.pdbx_description
1 polymer ?
#
loop_
_entity_poly.entity_id
_entity_poly.type
_entity_poly.pdbx_seq_one_letter_code
_entity_poly.pdbx_strand_id
1 'polypeptide(L)' 'MKIGQISFLRLTTVAERLYGDESLGSKYQGQTEPTESRFYQDFKKKSR' A
#
# COMPACT_ATOMS: atom_id res chain seq x y z
N MET A 1 -25.38 6.62 -0.99
CA MET A 1 -25.48 6.54 0.50
C MET A 1 -24.14 6.96 1.11
N LYS A 2 -24.11 7.41 2.37
CA LYS A 2 -22.84 7.55 3.11
C LYS A 2 -22.40 6.15 3.56
N ILE A 3 -21.21 5.71 3.16
CA ILE A 3 -20.72 4.34 3.40
C ILE A 3 -19.51 4.27 4.35
N GLY A 4 -18.94 5.42 4.72
CA GLY A 4 -17.80 5.45 5.61
C GLY A 4 -17.31 6.88 5.93
N GLN A 5 -16.31 6.93 6.79
CA GLN A 5 -15.59 8.11 7.23
C GLN A 5 -14.11 7.76 7.39
N ILE A 6 -13.23 8.75 7.24
CA ILE A 6 -11.78 8.60 7.45
C ILE A 6 -11.37 9.50 8.59
N SER A 7 -10.64 8.95 9.55
CA SER A 7 -9.99 9.68 10.63
C SER A 7 -8.48 9.55 10.49
N PHE A 8 -7.75 10.58 10.90
CA PHE A 8 -6.30 10.64 10.77
C PHE A 8 -5.61 10.62 12.13
N LEU A 9 -4.45 9.99 12.18
CA LEU A 9 -3.57 9.94 13.36
C LEU A 9 -2.23 10.56 12.98
N ARG A 10 -1.62 11.29 13.92
CA ARG A 10 -0.31 11.91 13.72
C ARG A 10 0.80 10.92 14.03
N LEU A 11 1.73 10.74 13.10
CA LEU A 11 2.98 10.02 13.35
C LEU A 11 3.89 10.83 14.28
N THR A 12 4.70 10.13 15.08
CA THR A 12 5.69 10.76 15.97
C THR A 12 6.78 11.50 15.18
N THR A 13 7.13 10.99 13.99
CA THR A 13 8.09 11.57 13.05
C THR A 13 7.63 11.39 11.61
N VAL A 14 8.32 12.02 10.66
CA VAL A 14 8.11 11.77 9.22
C VAL A 14 8.51 10.33 8.91
N ALA A 15 7.72 9.63 8.09
CA ALA A 15 8.08 8.31 7.59
C ALA A 15 9.26 8.41 6.62
N GLU A 16 10.33 7.65 6.88
CA GLU A 16 11.53 7.63 6.02
C GLU A 16 11.22 7.12 4.61
N ARG A 17 10.32 6.14 4.50
CA ARG A 17 9.89 5.51 3.25
C ARG A 17 8.37 5.52 3.19
N LEU A 18 7.83 6.30 2.26
CA LEU A 18 6.38 6.43 2.08
C LEU A 18 5.81 5.21 1.36
N TYR A 19 4.51 4.97 1.51
CA TYR A 19 3.83 4.01 0.65
C TYR A 19 4.04 4.39 -0.82
N GLY A 20 4.35 3.40 -1.66
CA GLY A 20 4.79 3.62 -3.04
C GLY A 20 6.30 3.70 -3.24
N ASP A 21 7.10 3.83 -2.18
CA ASP A 21 8.57 3.76 -2.29
C ASP A 21 9.01 2.43 -2.92
N GLU A 22 9.94 2.51 -3.87
CA GLU A 22 10.38 1.36 -4.67
C GLU A 22 10.96 0.24 -3.81
N SER A 23 11.62 0.58 -2.70
CA SER A 23 12.22 -0.40 -1.79
C SER A 23 11.19 -1.19 -0.99
N LEU A 24 9.97 -0.65 -0.81
CA LEU A 24 8.90 -1.28 -0.03
C LEU A 24 8.10 -2.32 -0.83
N GLY A 25 8.19 -2.30 -2.16
CA GLY A 25 7.38 -3.19 -3.01
C GLY A 25 5.87 -2.97 -2.84
N SER A 26 5.47 -1.71 -2.64
CA SER A 26 4.07 -1.31 -2.48
C SER A 26 3.26 -1.68 -3.72
N LYS A 27 2.11 -2.32 -3.53
CA LYS A 27 1.40 -2.99 -4.64
C LYS A 27 0.28 -2.17 -5.28
N TYR A 28 -0.22 -1.15 -4.57
CA TYR A 28 -1.49 -0.48 -4.89
C TYR A 28 -1.38 1.05 -4.88
N GLN A 29 -0.17 1.61 -5.03
CA GLN A 29 0.00 3.05 -5.17
C GLN A 29 -0.76 3.56 -6.40
N GLY A 30 -1.59 4.58 -6.22
CA GLY A 30 -2.37 5.19 -7.32
C GLY A 30 -3.64 4.44 -7.73
N GLN A 31 -4.13 3.50 -6.91
CA GLN A 31 -5.37 2.79 -7.19
C GLN A 31 -6.59 3.72 -7.20
N THR A 32 -7.36 3.67 -8.29
CA THR A 32 -8.60 4.47 -8.47
C THR A 32 -9.87 3.63 -8.39
N GLU A 33 -9.77 2.34 -8.73
CA GLU A 33 -10.88 1.38 -8.77
C GLU A 33 -10.55 0.16 -7.91
N PRO A 34 -11.53 -0.71 -7.57
CA PRO A 34 -11.27 -1.97 -6.88
C PRO A 34 -10.30 -2.87 -7.66
N THR A 35 -9.03 -2.85 -7.27
CA THR A 35 -7.95 -3.62 -7.90
C THR A 35 -7.87 -5.00 -7.27
N GLU A 36 -7.73 -6.03 -8.10
CA GLU A 36 -7.56 -7.41 -7.67
C GLU A 36 -6.30 -7.61 -6.80
N SER A 37 -6.33 -8.63 -5.95
CA SER A 37 -5.22 -8.95 -5.06
C SER A 37 -3.94 -9.28 -5.84
N ARG A 38 -2.86 -8.60 -5.50
CA ARG A 38 -1.49 -8.82 -5.98
C ARG A 38 -0.63 -9.59 -4.98
N PHE A 39 -1.25 -10.29 -4.02
CA PHE A 39 -0.52 -11.06 -3.00
C PHE A 39 0.42 -12.11 -3.61
N TYR A 40 0.02 -12.74 -4.72
CA TYR A 40 0.81 -13.74 -5.43
C TYR A 40 2.21 -13.27 -5.88
N GLN A 41 2.44 -11.95 -6.00
CA GLN A 41 3.73 -11.40 -6.41
C GLN A 41 4.84 -11.65 -5.38
N ASP A 42 4.50 -11.83 -4.10
CA ASP A 42 5.50 -12.06 -3.03
C ASP A 42 6.16 -13.43 -3.16
N PHE A 43 5.45 -14.42 -3.71
CA PHE A 43 5.97 -15.77 -3.91
C PHE A 43 6.91 -15.86 -5.11
N LYS A 44 6.74 -15.00 -6.12
CA LYS A 44 7.65 -14.92 -7.27
C LYS A 44 9.04 -14.39 -6.88
N LYS A 45 9.13 -13.57 -5.83
CA LYS A 45 10.42 -13.06 -5.32
C LYS A 45 11.25 -14.12 -4.59
N LYS A 46 10.65 -15.22 -4.11
CA LYS A 46 11.33 -16.27 -3.35
C LYS A 46 12.05 -17.32 -4.21
N SER A 47 12.03 -17.22 -5.54
CA SER A 47 12.85 -18.07 -6.41
C SER A 47 14.27 -17.48 -6.54
N ARG A 48 15.09 -17.66 -5.51
CA ARG A 48 16.55 -17.63 -5.58
C ARG A 48 17.08 -18.84 -4.83
#